data_AF-A0A6G3STU8-F1
#
_entry.id   AF-A0A6G3STU8-F1
#
_cell.length_a   1.000
_cell.length_b   1.000
_cell.length_c   1.000
_cell.angle_alpha   90.00
_cell.angle_beta   90.00
_cell.angle_gamma   90.00
#
_symmetry.space_group_name_H-M   'P 1'
#
loop_
_entity.id
_entity.type
_entity.pdbx_description
1 polymer ?
#
loop_
_entity_poly.entity_id
_entity_poly.type
_entity_poly.pdbx_seq_one_letter_code
_entity_poly.pdbx_strand_id
1 'polypeptide(L)' 'MSEDDAVLVIVDAANVVGSVPDGWWRDRRGAATRLRDALVPYAAAGLPGLPGPVELVLVVEGAT' A
#
# COMPACT_ATOMS: atom_id res chain seq x y z
N MET A 1 3.64 -13.86 22.56
CA MET A 1 3.50 -13.41 21.17
C MET A 1 3.44 -14.66 20.34
N SER A 2 2.26 -15.00 19.82
CA SER A 2 2.11 -16.18 18.97
C SER A 2 3.10 -16.07 17.81
N GLU A 3 3.68 -17.19 17.37
CA GLU A 3 4.54 -17.27 16.18
C GLU A 3 3.80 -16.98 14.85
N ASP A 4 2.56 -16.49 14.91
CA ASP A 4 1.61 -16.36 13.79
C ASP A 4 1.07 -14.92 13.59
N ASP A 5 1.67 -13.88 14.20
CA ASP A 5 1.35 -12.50 13.79
C ASP A 5 2.07 -12.21 12.47
N ALA A 6 1.29 -12.22 11.38
CA ALA A 6 1.76 -11.80 10.06
C ALA A 6 2.44 -10.43 10.16
N VAL A 7 3.57 -10.26 9.46
CA VAL A 7 4.29 -8.98 9.49
C VAL A 7 3.39 -7.87 8.96
N LEU A 8 3.22 -6.81 9.75
CA LEU A 8 2.47 -5.62 9.35
C LEU A 8 3.32 -4.72 8.46
N VAL A 9 2.83 -4.46 7.25
CA VAL A 9 3.38 -3.52 6.28
C VAL A 9 2.45 -2.31 6.19
N ILE A 10 2.99 -1.14 6.53
CA ILE A 10 2.27 0.14 6.41
C ILE A 10 2.80 0.89 5.19
N VAL A 11 1.89 1.29 4.31
CA VAL A 11 2.21 2.03 3.08
C VAL A 11 1.63 3.43 3.15
N ASP A 12 2.46 4.44 2.98
CA ASP A 12 2.03 5.84 2.80
C ASP A 12 1.64 6.08 1.34
N ALA A 13 0.35 6.25 1.07
CA ALA A 13 -0.13 6.45 -0.29
C ALA A 13 0.41 7.74 -0.93
N ALA A 14 0.53 8.83 -0.16
CA ALA A 14 0.94 10.13 -0.69
C ALA A 14 2.41 10.12 -1.12
N ASN A 15 3.26 9.45 -0.33
CA ASN A 15 4.67 9.24 -0.69
C ASN A 15 4.80 8.40 -1.96
N VAL A 16 4.05 7.29 -2.06
CA VAL A 16 4.15 6.35 -3.17
C VAL A 16 3.62 6.94 -4.48
N VAL A 17 2.41 7.53 -4.48
CA VAL A 17 1.90 8.15 -5.71
C VAL A 17 2.71 9.39 -6.09
N GLY A 18 3.24 10.09 -5.09
CA GLY A 18 4.11 11.26 -5.28
C GLY A 18 5.47 10.95 -5.90
N SER A 19 5.93 9.70 -5.86
CA SER A 19 7.23 9.32 -6.42
C SER A 19 7.24 9.20 -7.95
N VAL A 20 6.07 9.24 -8.59
CA VAL A 20 5.93 9.12 -10.05
C VAL A 20 5.24 10.38 -10.60
N PRO A 21 5.85 11.12 -11.55
CA PRO A 21 5.25 12.29 -12.18
C PRO A 21 4.23 11.90 -13.27
N ASP A 22 3.35 10.94 -12.98
CA ASP A 22 2.11 10.74 -13.73
C ASP A 22 1.12 11.82 -13.28
N GLY A 23 -0.04 12.04 -13.86
CA GLY A 23 -0.94 13.14 -13.44
C GLY A 23 -1.52 13.17 -12.00
N TRP A 24 -1.01 12.42 -11.00
CA TRP A 24 -1.74 12.04 -9.76
C TRP A 24 -2.48 13.17 -9.04
N TRP A 25 -1.92 14.38 -8.99
CA TRP A 25 -2.53 15.53 -8.30
C TRP A 25 -3.88 15.94 -8.89
N ARG A 26 -4.14 15.61 -10.17
CA ARG A 26 -5.42 15.88 -10.85
C ARG A 26 -6.54 14.95 -10.39
N ASP A 27 -6.20 13.77 -9.91
CA ASP A 27 -7.13 12.75 -9.43
C ASP A 27 -6.51 11.95 -8.28
N ARG A 28 -6.42 12.61 -7.11
CA ARG A 28 -5.80 12.02 -5.91
C ARG A 28 -6.50 10.74 -5.47
N ARG A 29 -7.84 10.72 -5.52
CA ARG A 29 -8.65 9.56 -5.13
C ARG A 29 -8.42 8.38 -6.08
N GLY A 30 -8.42 8.62 -7.40
CA GLY A 30 -8.14 7.57 -8.37
C GLY A 30 -6.70 7.07 -8.26
N ALA A 31 -5.72 7.93 -7.98
CA ALA A 31 -4.34 7.51 -7.73
C ALA A 31 -4.24 6.56 -6.53
N ALA A 32 -4.83 6.91 -5.38
CA ALA A 32 -4.87 6.04 -4.21
C ALA A 32 -5.63 4.73 -4.46
N THR A 33 -6.72 4.76 -5.25
CA THR A 33 -7.49 3.57 -5.63
C THR A 33 -6.66 2.61 -6.48
N ARG A 34 -5.96 3.14 -7.50
CA ARG A 34 -5.07 2.33 -8.34
C ARG A 34 -3.92 1.73 -7.54
N LEU A 35 -3.36 2.49 -6.59
CA LEU A 35 -2.32 1.97 -5.69
C LEU A 35 -2.84 0.84 -4.82
N ARG A 36 -4.01 1.00 -4.17
CA ARG A 36 -4.65 -0.06 -3.38
C ARG A 36 -4.81 -1.34 -4.19
N ASP A 37 -5.34 -1.23 -5.40
CA ASP A 37 -5.61 -2.39 -6.26
C ASP A 37 -4.30 -3.08 -6.68
N ALA A 38 -3.24 -2.31 -6.91
CA ALA A 38 -1.90 -2.85 -7.20
C ALA A 38 -1.25 -3.54 -5.99
N LEU A 39 -1.63 -3.21 -4.75
CA LEU A 39 -1.06 -3.79 -3.53
C LEU A 39 -1.69 -5.14 -3.14
N VAL A 40 -2.90 -5.47 -3.64
CA VAL A 40 -3.63 -6.70 -3.29
C VAL A 40 -2.79 -7.99 -3.44
N PRO A 41 -2.04 -8.21 -4.54
CA PRO A 41 -1.25 -9.45 -4.69
C PRO A 41 -0.17 -9.64 -3.63
N TYR A 42 0.36 -8.54 -3.08
CA TYR A 42 1.46 -8.56 -2.11
C TYR A 42 1.03 -9.01 -0.71
N ALA A 43 -0.24 -8.83 -0.34
CA ALA A 43 -0.74 -9.32 0.95
C ALA A 43 -0.60 -10.85 1.07
N ALA A 44 -0.87 -11.58 -0.02
CA ALA A 44 -0.74 -13.04 -0.06
C ALA A 44 0.70 -13.49 -0.36
N ALA A 45 1.36 -12.84 -1.32
CA ALA A 45 2.68 -13.26 -1.79
C ALA A 45 3.84 -12.84 -0.87
N GLY A 46 3.66 -11.76 -0.11
CA GLY A 46 4.73 -11.06 0.59
C GLY A 46 5.52 -10.12 -0.33
N LEU A 47 6.66 -9.65 0.17
CA LEU A 47 7.57 -8.72 -0.49
C LEU A 47 8.94 -9.38 -0.70
N PRO A 48 9.81 -8.83 -1.57
CA PRO A 48 11.19 -9.29 -1.66
C PRO A 48 11.88 -9.26 -0.28
N GLY A 49 12.37 -10.41 0.18
CA GLY A 49 12.99 -10.56 1.50
C GLY A 49 12.01 -10.69 2.67
N LEU A 50 10.70 -10.67 2.41
CA LEU A 50 9.65 -10.86 3.40
C LEU A 50 8.57 -11.82 2.84
N PRO A 51 8.71 -13.14 3.05
CA PRO A 51 7.72 -14.10 2.54
C PRO A 51 6.35 -13.86 3.17
N GLY A 52 5.30 -14.02 2.36
CA GLY A 52 3.92 -13.86 2.81
C GLY A 52 3.40 -15.01 3.67
N PRO A 53 2.21 -14.86 4.28
CA PRO A 53 1.32 -13.70 4.15
C PRO A 53 1.77 -12.50 5.02
N VAL A 54 1.43 -11.28 4.58
CA VAL A 54 1.65 -10.04 5.34
C VAL A 54 0.32 -9.32 5.56
N GLU A 55 0.19 -8.63 6.69
CA GLU A 55 -0.90 -7.68 6.89
C GLU A 55 -0.53 -6.36 6.22
N LEU A 56 -1.35 -5.86 5.30
CA LEU A 56 -1.06 -4.64 4.55
C LEU A 56 -2.07 -3.54 4.86
N VAL A 57 -1.59 -2.42 5.38
CA VAL A 57 -2.38 -1.22 5.66
C VAL A 57 -1.92 -0.09 4.75
N LEU A 58 -2.84 0.41 3.92
CA LEU A 58 -2.62 1.61 3.11
C LEU A 58 -3.15 2.84 3.86
N VAL A 59 -2.27 3.77 4.18
CA VAL A 59 -2.63 5.07 4.75
C VAL A 59 -2.91 6.04 3.62
N VAL A 60 -4.15 6.53 3.55
CA VAL A 60 -4.58 7.54 2.57
C VAL A 60 -4.78 8.88 3.24
N GLU A 61 -4.57 9.97 2.49
CA GLU A 61 -4.94 11.30 2.95
C GLU A 61 -6.44 11.37 3.25
N GLY A 62 -6.78 11.97 4.41
CA GLY A 62 -8.17 12.18 4.81
C GLY A 62 -8.89 13.18 3.91
N ALA A 63 -10.22 13.16 3.97
CA ALA A 63 -11.03 14.23 3.40
C ALA A 63 -10.80 15.51 4.23
N THR A 64 -10.25 16.54 3.61
CA THR A 64 -10.27 17.92 4.11
C THR A 64 -11.47 18.68 3.56
#